data_AF-A0AA86W699-F1
#
_entry.id   AF-A0AA86W699-F1
#
_cell.length_a   1.000
_cell.length_b   1.000
_cell.length_c   1.000
_cell.angle_alpha   90.00
_cell.angle_beta   90.00
_cell.angle_gamma   90.00
#
_symmetry.space_group_name_H-M   'P 1'
#
loop_
_entity.id
_entity.type
_entity.pdbx_description
1 polymer ?
#
loop_
_entity_poly.entity_id
_entity_poly.type
_entity_poly.pdbx_seq_one_letter_code
_entity_poly.pdbx_strand_id
1 'polypeptide(L)'
;MEVATTSCGLAMLTTVSFLGMDDTTEEVLIWATSDPKLFVAASTISRLIDDIVGSEFEQERGHVVSILDCYVKQHNTSRQNAIKELLELVESAWKDIN
;
A
#
# COMPACT_ATOMS: atom_id res chain seq x y z
N MET A 1 7.39 -3.74 -4.88
CA MET A 1 6.25 -2.83 -4.64
C MET A 1 5.03 -3.20 -5.44
N GLU A 2 5.12 -3.32 -6.76
CA GLU A 2 3.99 -3.65 -7.66
C GLU A 2 3.07 -4.78 -7.16
N VAL A 3 3.62 -5.97 -6.89
CA VAL A 3 2.84 -7.12 -6.35
C VAL A 3 2.18 -6.79 -5.00
N ALA A 4 2.89 -6.06 -4.14
CA ALA A 4 2.45 -5.74 -2.78
C ALA A 4 1.31 -4.70 -2.78
N THR A 5 1.37 -3.73 -3.71
CA THR A 5 0.30 -2.73 -3.92
C THR A 5 -0.93 -3.35 -4.56
N THR A 6 -0.79 -4.32 -5.48
CA THR A 6 -1.95 -5.05 -6.03
C THR A 6 -2.59 -5.95 -4.95
N SER A 7 -1.78 -6.68 -4.19
CA SER A 7 -2.27 -7.64 -3.18
C SER A 7 -2.84 -7.00 -1.92
N CYS A 8 -2.60 -5.71 -1.65
CA CYS A 8 -3.29 -5.01 -0.56
C CYS A 8 -4.81 -4.87 -0.78
N GLY A 9 -5.27 -5.02 -2.02
CA GLY A 9 -6.69 -5.08 -2.35
C GLY A 9 -7.43 -3.74 -2.24
N LEU A 10 -6.75 -2.63 -1.92
CA LEU A 10 -7.39 -1.34 -1.65
C LEU A 10 -8.13 -0.79 -2.88
N ALA A 11 -7.51 -0.81 -4.06
CA ALA A 11 -8.18 -0.38 -5.30
C ALA A 11 -9.44 -1.21 -5.61
N MET A 12 -9.36 -2.54 -5.42
CA MET A 12 -10.51 -3.44 -5.59
C MET A 12 -11.61 -3.14 -4.57
N LEU A 13 -11.25 -3.04 -3.29
CA LEU A 13 -12.19 -2.79 -2.20
C LEU A 13 -12.93 -1.47 -2.40
N THR A 14 -12.22 -0.39 -2.74
CA THR A 14 -12.83 0.92 -2.99
C THR A 14 -13.75 0.88 -4.21
N THR A 15 -13.33 0.22 -5.29
CA THR A 15 -14.17 0.09 -6.51
C THR A 15 -15.46 -0.68 -6.22
N VAL A 16 -15.38 -1.80 -5.48
CA VAL A 16 -16.56 -2.57 -5.06
C VAL A 16 -17.43 -1.76 -4.09
N SER A 17 -16.82 -0.94 -3.23
CA SER A 17 -17.56 -0.06 -2.33
C SER A 17 -18.37 0.98 -3.12
N PHE A 18 -17.78 1.61 -4.13
CA PHE A 18 -18.51 2.51 -5.03
C PHE A 18 -19.65 1.77 -5.73
N LEU A 19 -19.43 0.56 -6.24
CA LEU A 19 -20.50 -0.20 -6.90
C LEU A 19 -21.74 -0.40 -6.00
N GLY A 20 -21.57 -0.43 -4.68
CA GLY A 20 -22.67 -0.54 -3.72
C GLY A 20 -23.36 0.77 -3.32
N MET A 21 -22.94 1.92 -3.85
CA MET A 21 -23.54 3.23 -3.52
C MET A 21 -24.68 3.60 -4.48
N ASP A 22 -25.75 4.21 -3.95
CA ASP A 22 -26.95 4.57 -4.71
C ASP A 22 -26.69 5.63 -5.82
N ASP A 23 -25.64 6.44 -5.66
CA ASP A 23 -25.26 7.53 -6.56
C ASP A 23 -24.14 7.18 -7.55
N THR A 24 -23.75 5.91 -7.62
CA THR A 24 -22.68 5.47 -8.52
C THR A 24 -23.07 5.54 -9.99
N THR A 25 -22.12 5.99 -10.82
CA THR A 25 -22.26 6.07 -12.27
C THR A 25 -21.15 5.30 -12.99
N GLU A 26 -21.33 5.07 -14.29
CA GLU A 26 -20.30 4.45 -15.13
C GLU A 26 -18.99 5.25 -15.10
N GLU A 27 -19.08 6.59 -15.12
CA GLU A 27 -17.92 7.47 -15.06
C GLU A 27 -17.12 7.30 -13.76
N VAL A 28 -17.79 7.09 -12.62
CA VAL A 28 -17.13 6.83 -11.34
C VAL A 28 -16.36 5.51 -11.38
N LEU A 29 -16.95 4.45 -11.96
CA LEU A 29 -16.31 3.14 -12.06
C LEU A 29 -15.15 3.13 -13.06
N ILE A 30 -15.28 3.83 -14.19
CA ILE A 30 -14.19 4.03 -15.16
C ILE A 30 -13.04 4.78 -14.49
N TRP A 31 -13.33 5.86 -13.76
CA TRP A 31 -12.31 6.60 -13.03
C TRP A 31 -11.63 5.73 -11.97
N ALA A 32 -12.40 4.99 -11.16
CA ALA A 32 -11.86 4.12 -10.11
C ALA A 32 -10.96 3.01 -10.65
N THR A 33 -11.24 2.51 -11.87
CA THR A 33 -10.46 1.45 -12.52
C THR A 33 -9.33 1.96 -13.43
N SER A 34 -9.17 3.27 -13.55
CA SER A 34 -8.11 3.91 -14.37
C SER A 34 -6.78 4.12 -13.65
N ASP A 35 -6.57 3.45 -12.52
CA ASP A 35 -5.43 3.63 -11.62
C ASP A 35 -5.18 5.10 -11.23
N PRO A 36 -6.18 5.78 -10.63
CA PRO A 36 -6.02 7.18 -10.24
C PRO A 36 -4.90 7.31 -9.22
N LYS A 37 -4.16 8.44 -9.27
CA LYS A 37 -3.05 8.73 -8.35
C LYS A 37 -3.43 8.54 -6.87
N LEU A 38 -4.67 8.88 -6.53
CA LEU A 38 -5.26 8.64 -5.21
C LEU A 38 -5.17 7.17 -4.77
N PHE A 39 -5.53 6.23 -5.65
CA PHE A 39 -5.51 4.79 -5.33
C PHE A 39 -4.09 4.25 -5.23
N VAL A 40 -3.18 4.74 -6.07
CA VAL A 40 -1.76 4.39 -6.00
C VAL A 40 -1.16 4.85 -4.66
N ALA A 41 -1.45 6.10 -4.26
CA ALA A 41 -0.99 6.65 -2.99
C ALA A 41 -1.59 5.89 -1.79
N ALA A 42 -2.90 5.69 -1.78
CA ALA A 42 -3.58 4.97 -0.70
C ALA A 42 -3.13 3.50 -0.58
N SER A 43 -2.92 2.80 -1.70
CA SER A 43 -2.42 1.42 -1.71
C SER A 43 -0.97 1.35 -1.20
N THR A 44 -0.16 2.36 -1.53
CA THR A 44 1.22 2.49 -1.03
C THR A 44 1.22 2.67 0.48
N ILE A 45 0.41 3.59 1.02
CA ILE A 45 0.29 3.81 2.47
C ILE A 45 -0.17 2.53 3.16
N SER A 46 -1.26 1.93 2.66
CA SER A 46 -1.83 0.71 3.25
C SER A 46 -0.80 -0.41 3.33
N ARG A 47 -0.09 -0.69 2.23
CA ARG A 47 0.91 -1.74 2.19
C ARG A 47 2.12 -1.45 3.08
N LEU A 48 2.65 -0.22 3.05
CA LEU A 48 3.82 0.11 3.85
C LEU A 48 3.54 0.05 5.35
N ILE A 49 2.39 0.55 5.79
CA ILE A 49 2.00 0.51 7.20
C ILE A 49 1.70 -0.92 7.65
N ASP A 50 1.00 -1.72 6.82
CA ASP A 50 0.72 -3.14 7.10
C ASP A 50 2.00 -3.93 7.35
N ASP A 51 2.97 -3.84 6.42
CA ASP A 51 4.24 -4.56 6.53
C ASP A 51 5.13 -4.04 7.68
N ILE A 52 5.05 -2.74 8.05
CA ILE A 52 5.82 -2.19 9.19
C ILE A 52 5.24 -2.66 10.52
N VAL A 53 3.93 -2.55 10.69
CA VAL A 53 3.24 -2.86 11.95
C VAL A 53 3.12 -4.37 12.15
N GLY A 54 2.86 -5.13 11.08
CA GLY A 54 2.76 -6.59 11.11
C GLY A 54 4.12 -7.32 11.19
N SER A 55 5.22 -6.57 11.09
CA SER A 55 6.53 -7.11 10.74
C SER A 55 7.09 -8.17 11.71
N GLU A 56 6.80 -8.05 13.01
CA GLU A 56 7.21 -9.04 14.03
C GLU A 56 6.39 -10.32 13.89
N PHE A 57 5.06 -10.19 13.80
CA PHE A 57 4.14 -11.31 13.63
C PHE A 57 4.40 -12.09 12.33
N GLU A 58 4.66 -11.39 11.23
CA GLU A 58 4.99 -11.99 9.95
C GLU A 58 6.29 -12.80 10.00
N GLN A 59 7.29 -12.31 10.75
CA GLN A 59 8.54 -13.02 10.95
C GLN A 59 8.33 -14.30 11.79
N GLU A 60 7.53 -14.22 12.86
CA GLU A 60 7.24 -15.37 13.74
C GLU A 60 6.55 -16.53 13.00
N ARG A 61 5.62 -16.22 12.09
CA ARG A 61 4.90 -17.23 11.30
C ARG A 61 5.65 -17.72 10.06
N GLY A 62 6.89 -17.27 9.85
CA GLY A 62 7.70 -17.66 8.68
C GLY A 62 7.14 -17.13 7.35
N HIS A 63 6.58 -15.91 7.34
CA HIS A 63 6.14 -15.27 6.11
C HIS A 63 7.33 -15.03 5.15
N VAL A 64 7.07 -15.14 3.85
CA VAL A 64 8.13 -15.38 2.85
C VAL A 64 8.99 -14.14 2.60
N VAL A 65 8.40 -12.94 2.40
CA VAL A 65 9.14 -11.68 2.25
C VAL A 65 8.22 -10.48 2.50
N SER A 66 8.56 -9.58 3.44
CA SER A 66 7.91 -8.26 3.61
C SER A 66 8.65 -7.16 2.81
N ILE A 67 8.05 -5.97 2.67
CA ILE A 67 8.76 -4.83 2.10
C ILE A 67 9.99 -4.43 2.91
N LEU A 68 9.95 -4.60 4.24
CA LEU A 68 11.09 -4.30 5.10
C LEU A 68 12.28 -5.20 4.74
N ASP A 69 12.02 -6.49 4.51
CA ASP A 69 13.07 -7.44 4.14
C ASP A 69 13.62 -7.14 2.75
N CYS A 70 12.75 -6.77 1.80
CA CYS A 70 13.16 -6.28 0.49
C CYS A 70 14.07 -5.07 0.59
N TYR A 71 13.65 -4.05 1.36
CA TYR A 71 14.35 -2.77 1.47
C TYR A 71 15.72 -2.95 2.15
N VAL A 72 15.76 -3.66 3.27
CA VAL A 72 17.00 -3.99 4.00
C VAL A 72 18.00 -4.68 3.08
N LYS A 73 17.54 -5.68 2.32
CA LYS A 73 18.40 -6.42 1.39
C LYS A 73 18.87 -5.57 0.21
N GLN A 74 17.99 -4.76 -0.36
CA GLN A 74 18.29 -3.92 -1.53
C GLN A 74 19.28 -2.80 -1.19
N HIS A 75 19.13 -2.17 -0.02
CA HIS A 75 19.92 -1.01 0.38
C HIS A 75 21.04 -1.35 1.37
N ASN A 76 21.20 -2.63 1.73
CA ASN A 76 22.18 -3.11 2.72
C ASN A 76 22.21 -2.24 3.99
N THR A 77 21.02 -2.02 4.57
CA THR A 77 20.80 -1.10 5.69
C THR A 77 20.23 -1.83 6.91
N SER A 78 20.13 -1.14 8.05
CA SER A 78 19.47 -1.71 9.23
C SER A 78 17.94 -1.70 9.07
N ARG A 79 17.25 -2.58 9.78
CA ARG A 79 15.78 -2.59 9.82
C ARG A 79 15.21 -1.26 10.32
N GLN A 80 15.84 -0.64 11.32
CA GLN A 80 15.43 0.66 11.85
C GLN A 80 15.54 1.78 10.81
N ASN A 81 16.63 1.80 10.04
CA ASN A 81 16.78 2.76 8.94
C ASN A 81 15.75 2.50 7.85
N ALA A 82 15.51 1.23 7.49
CA ALA A 82 14.48 0.88 6.52
C ALA A 82 13.08 1.36 6.96
N ILE A 83 12.70 1.15 8.23
CA ILE A 83 11.42 1.66 8.77
C ILE A 83 11.33 3.18 8.62
N LYS A 84 12.38 3.91 9.00
CA LYS A 84 12.40 5.37 8.90
C LYS A 84 12.17 5.83 7.45
N GLU A 85 12.93 5.29 6.50
CA GLU A 85 12.83 5.66 5.08
C GLU A 85 11.45 5.30 4.50
N LEU A 86 10.90 4.15 4.86
CA LEU A 86 9.55 3.76 4.43
C LEU A 86 8.46 4.67 5.02
N LEU A 87 8.62 5.16 6.25
CA LEU A 87 7.71 6.14 6.84
C LEU A 87 7.78 7.49 6.12
N GLU A 88 8.96 7.92 5.66
CA GLU A 88 9.09 9.12 4.82
C GLU A 88 8.34 8.95 3.48
N LEU A 89 8.35 7.75 2.89
CA LEU A 89 7.53 7.44 1.71
C LEU A 89 6.01 7.48 2.02
N VAL A 90 5.59 7.01 3.20
CA VAL A 90 4.20 7.13 3.65
C VAL A 90 3.78 8.60 3.77
N GLU A 91 4.62 9.45 4.37
CA GLU A 91 4.35 10.89 4.46
C GLU A 91 4.25 11.55 3.08
N SER A 92 5.11 11.15 2.14
CA SER A 92 5.02 11.62 0.75
C SER A 92 3.72 11.18 0.09
N ALA A 93 3.32 9.92 0.25
CA ALA A 93 2.08 9.40 -0.31
C ALA A 93 0.84 10.11 0.28
N TRP A 94 0.86 10.49 1.56
CA TRP A 94 -0.21 11.30 2.14
C TRP A 94 -0.34 12.68 1.49
N LYS A 95 0.75 13.28 1.01
CA LYS A 95 0.71 14.55 0.25
C LYS A 95 0.17 14.39 -1.16
N ASP A 96 0.16 13.18 -1.70
CA ASP A 96 -0.48 12.90 -3.00
C ASP A 96 -1.99 12.74 -2.88
N ILE A 97 -2.49 12.50 -1.66
CA ILE A 97 -3.93 12.39 -1.34
C ILE A 97 -4.54 13.77 -1.02
N ASN A 98 -3.80 14.65 -0.32
CA ASN A 98 -4.25 15.97 0.14
C ASN A 98 -3.89 17.10 -0.83
#